data_AF-A0A1H6E3F0-F1
#
_entry.id   AF-A0A1H6E3F0-F1
#
_cell.length_a   1.000
_cell.length_b   1.000
_cell.length_c   1.000
_cell.angle_alpha   90.00
_cell.angle_beta   90.00
_cell.angle_gamma   90.00
#
_symmetry.space_group_name_H-M   'P 1'
#
loop_
_entity.id
_entity.type
_entity.pdbx_description
1 polymer ?
#
loop_
_entity_poly.entity_id
_entity_poly.type
_entity_poly.pdbx_seq_one_letter_code
_entity_poly.pdbx_strand_id
1 'polypeptide(L)' 'MPTPEEAETLHITAGVPVLTITRRMLSGDRPYEVCRDIVIPADRITLDYSSDL' A
#
# COMPACT_ATOMS: atom_id res chain seq x y z
N MET A 1 -0.95 5.70 10.17
CA MET A 1 -2.20 6.51 10.09
C MET A 1 -2.10 7.36 8.85
N PRO A 2 -3.19 7.57 8.10
CA PRO A 2 -3.15 8.37 6.88
C PRO A 2 -2.74 9.81 7.20
N THR A 3 -1.96 10.42 6.30
CA THR A 3 -1.76 11.86 6.30
C THR A 3 -3.08 12.58 5.93
N PRO A 4 -3.24 13.89 6.22
CA PRO A 4 -4.42 14.63 5.78
C PRO A 4 -4.66 14.55 4.27
N GLU A 5 -3.58 14.64 3.48
CA GLU A 5 -3.64 14.54 2.02
C GLU A 5 -4.08 13.16 1.53
N GLU A 6 -3.56 12.08 2.14
CA GLU A 6 -3.99 10.71 1.85
C GLU A 6 -5.46 10.50 2.23
N ALA A 7 -5.89 11.03 3.38
CA ALA A 7 -7.26 10.89 3.85
C ALA A 7 -8.26 11.60 2.92
N GLU A 8 -7.90 12.79 2.43
CA GLU A 8 -8.69 13.53 1.45
C GLU A 8 -8.72 12.80 0.10
N THR A 9 -7.55 12.50 -0.46
CA THR A 9 -7.41 11.88 -1.79
C THR A 9 -8.13 10.54 -1.87
N LEU A 10 -8.00 9.70 -0.84
CA LEU A 10 -8.57 8.35 -0.80
C LEU A 10 -9.96 8.31 -0.15
N HIS A 11 -10.51 9.47 0.24
CA HIS A 11 -11.81 9.60 0.89
C HIS A 11 -11.95 8.67 2.11
N ILE A 12 -10.97 8.74 3.01
CA ILE A 12 -10.86 7.87 4.18
C ILE A 12 -11.72 8.43 5.31
N THR A 13 -12.60 7.60 5.86
CA THR A 13 -13.36 7.96 7.05
C THR A 13 -12.44 8.10 8.26
N ALA A 14 -12.71 9.07 9.13
CA ALA A 14 -11.92 9.31 10.33
C ALA A 14 -11.73 8.03 11.16
N GLY A 15 -10.48 7.76 11.56
CA GLY A 15 -10.11 6.59 12.36
C GLY A 15 -9.80 5.33 11.55
N VAL A 16 -10.04 5.30 10.24
CA VAL A 16 -9.66 4.16 9.40
C VAL A 16 -8.13 4.14 9.19
N PRO A 17 -7.43 3.04 9.53
CA PRO A 17 -6.01 2.90 9.27
C PRO A 17 -5.73 2.65 7.78
N VAL A 18 -4.46 2.72 7.39
CA VAL A 18 -4.01 2.43 6.03
C VAL A 18 -2.98 1.31 6.01
N LEU A 19 -3.00 0.51 4.96
CA LEU A 19 -1.92 -0.37 4.56
C LEU A 19 -0.99 0.39 3.60
N THR A 20 0.27 0.53 3.97
CA THR A 20 1.30 1.13 3.11
C THR A 20 2.23 0.05 2.57
N ILE A 21 2.38 0.00 1.25
CA ILE A 21 3.21 -0.99 0.55
C ILE A 21 4.32 -0.27 -0.21
N THR A 22 5.57 -0.62 0.08
CA THR A 22 6.71 -0.32 -0.80
C THR A 22 6.96 -1.51 -1.71
N ARG A 23 6.90 -1.28 -3.02
CA ARG A 23 7.11 -2.29 -4.06
C ARG A 23 8.31 -1.92 -4.94
N ARG A 24 9.17 -2.90 -5.18
CA ARG A 24 10.21 -2.84 -6.21
C ARG A 24 10.00 -3.99 -7.17
N MET A 25 9.69 -3.69 -8.43
CA MET A 25 9.58 -4.70 -9.49
C MET A 25 10.91 -4.78 -10.24
N LEU A 26 11.37 -5.99 -10.50
CA LEU A 26 12.64 -6.25 -11.16
C LEU A 26 12.41 -6.90 -12.53
N SER A 27 13.28 -6.57 -13.49
CA SER A 27 13.46 -7.33 -14.74
C SER A 27 14.87 -7.91 -14.71
N GLY A 28 14.97 -9.21 -14.44
CA GLY A 28 16.22 -9.83 -13.96
C GLY A 28 16.66 -9.19 -12.64
N ASP A 29 17.94 -8.82 -12.53
CA ASP A 29 18.48 -8.18 -11.32
C ASP A 29 18.32 -6.65 -11.31
N ARG A 30 17.70 -6.08 -12.36
CA ARG A 30 17.59 -4.63 -12.52
C ARG A 30 16.20 -4.13 -12.12
N PRO A 31 16.11 -3.05 -11.31
CA PRO A 31 14.82 -2.43 -11.04
C PRO A 31 14.18 -1.91 -12.33
N TYR A 32 12.95 -2.32 -12.56
CA TYR A 32 12.07 -1.80 -13.60
C TYR A 32 11.15 -0.72 -13.04
N GLU A 33 10.62 -0.94 -11.84
CA GLU A 33 9.73 0.00 -11.15
C GLU A 33 10.07 0.06 -9.65
N VAL A 34 9.96 1.25 -9.07
CA VAL A 34 9.95 1.45 -7.62
C VAL A 34 8.77 2.34 -7.25
N CYS A 35 7.83 1.79 -6.49
CA CYS A 35 6.74 2.52 -5.86
C CYS A 35 6.95 2.48 -4.34
N ARG A 36 7.13 3.64 -3.72
CA ARG A 36 7.40 3.70 -2.27
C ARG A 36 6.13 3.78 -1.43
N ASP A 37 5.14 4.54 -1.92
CA ASP A 37 3.99 4.96 -1.13
C ASP A 37 2.69 4.50 -1.78
N ILE A 38 2.50 3.17 -1.87
CA ILE A 38 1.19 2.61 -2.24
C ILE A 38 0.35 2.57 -0.96
N VAL A 39 -0.61 3.49 -0.84
CA VAL A 39 -1.46 3.63 0.34
C VAL A 39 -2.87 3.13 0.03
N ILE A 40 -3.37 2.19 0.83
CA ILE A 40 -4.69 1.58 0.65
C ILE A 40 -5.48 1.67 1.97
N PRO A 41 -6.74 2.15 1.97
CA PRO A 41 -7.59 2.13 3.16
C PRO A 41 -7.82 0.70 3.66
N ALA A 42 -7.54 0.45 4.94
CA ALA A 42 -7.53 -0.91 5.50
C ALA A 42 -8.94 -1.54 5.62
N ASP A 43 -9.99 -0.73 5.55
CA ASP A 43 -11.39 -1.17 5.53
C ASP A 43 -11.87 -1.64 4.15
N ARG A 44 -11.05 -1.47 3.11
CA ARG A 44 -11.39 -1.78 1.70
C ARG A 44 -10.55 -2.90 1.09
N ILE A 45 -9.61 -3.48 1.85
CA ILE A 45 -8.64 -4.44 1.33
C ILE A 45 -8.45 -5.60 2.29
N THR A 46 -8.16 -6.77 1.75
CA THR A 46 -7.61 -7.90 2.50
C THR A 46 -6.33 -8.33 1.79
N LEU A 47 -5.23 -8.41 2.54
CA LEU A 47 -3.97 -8.96 2.03
C LEU A 47 -3.95 -10.45 2.32
N ASP A 48 -4.26 -11.25 1.31
CA ASP A 48 -4.11 -12.70 1.36
C ASP A 48 -2.74 -13.10 0.82
N TYR A 49 -2.05 -13.98 1.52
CA TYR A 49 -0.77 -14.53 1.08
C TYR A 49 -0.62 -15.96 1.59
N SER A 50 -0.01 -16.80 0.76
CA SER A 50 0.50 -18.09 1.19
C SER A 50 2.02 -18.00 1.38
N SER A 51 2.52 -18.77 2.32
CA SER A 51 3.95 -18.99 2.52
C SER A 51 4.20 -20.47 2.67
N ASP A 52 5.05 -21.03 1.81
CA ASP A 52 5.48 -22.45 1.86
C ASP A 52 6.61 -22.65 2.88
N LEU A 53 6.50 -22.00 4.04
CA LEU A 53 7.57 -21.96 5.06
C LEU A 53 7.70 -23.31 5.78
#